data_AF-A0A7S3TP00-F1
#
_entry.id   AF-A0A7S3TP00-F1
#
_cell.length_a   1.000
_cell.length_b   1.000
_cell.length_c   1.000
_cell.angle_alpha   90.00
_cell.angle_beta   90.00
_cell.angle_gamma   90.00
#
_symmetry.space_group_name_H-M   'P 1'
#
loop_
_entity.id
_entity.type
_entity.pdbx_description
1 polymer ?
#
loop_
_entity_poly.entity_id
_entity_poly.type
_entity_poly.pdbx_seq_one_letter_code
_entity_poly.pdbx_strand_id
1 'polypeptide(L)'
;QAERLAAHLMSEFSIDDGAKSGIAGVQAVMCSPLTRAVQTCMIGLRPLLVAGPAGSDHPQIQMVELNPNLREKRNLMGKDSSGKYIGDRLAEAIRESLRTLYSDDPIAAEGLKDIELDLRLVRDRWWIGQKESDDALVGRIEDLMAQIRYSPHTSIAFVGHSHFFRFLFQRYLAATADVLNSDGSPADAKDFLSQKLSNGGAVRCQLNFDGEAASITSTQLLFDTSLVD
;
A
#
# COMPACT_ATOMS: atom_id res chain seq x y z
N GLN A 1 -3.25 -8.98 11.44
CA GLN A 1 -3.77 -8.46 10.15
C GLN A 1 -2.70 -8.54 9.07
N ALA A 2 -1.54 -7.91 9.24
CA ALA A 2 -0.44 -8.03 8.28
C ALA A 2 -0.02 -9.51 8.03
N GLU A 3 0.13 -10.33 9.08
CA GLU A 3 0.41 -11.77 8.90
C GLU A 3 -0.68 -12.52 8.13
N ARG A 4 -1.94 -12.10 8.25
CA ARG A 4 -3.04 -12.70 7.48
C ARG A 4 -2.92 -12.34 6.01
N LEU A 5 -2.59 -11.08 5.69
CA LEU A 5 -2.29 -10.66 4.33
C LEU A 5 -1.11 -11.45 3.74
N ALA A 6 -0.06 -11.68 4.52
CA ALA A 6 1.08 -12.50 4.10
C ALA A 6 0.64 -13.95 3.79
N ALA A 7 -0.17 -14.55 4.66
CA ALA A 7 -0.70 -15.89 4.43
C ALA A 7 -1.55 -15.99 3.15
N HIS A 8 -2.42 -15.02 2.88
CA HIS A 8 -3.19 -14.98 1.64
C HIS A 8 -2.29 -14.87 0.42
N LEU A 9 -1.26 -14.02 0.47
CA LEU A 9 -0.30 -13.90 -0.63
C LEU A 9 0.46 -15.19 -0.89
N MET A 10 0.89 -15.89 0.16
CA MET A 10 1.54 -17.19 0.00
C MET A 10 0.61 -18.22 -0.63
N SER A 11 -0.68 -18.23 -0.29
CA SER A 11 -1.64 -19.13 -0.92
C SER A 11 -1.82 -18.84 -2.42
N GLU A 12 -1.84 -17.56 -2.82
CA GLU A 12 -1.92 -17.17 -4.24
C GLU A 12 -0.71 -17.64 -5.04
N PHE A 13 0.50 -17.53 -4.47
CA PHE A 13 1.71 -18.00 -5.14
C PHE A 13 1.82 -19.52 -5.26
N SER A 14 1.03 -20.26 -4.47
CA SER A 14 1.02 -21.72 -4.48
C SER A 14 0.04 -22.32 -5.49
N ILE A 15 -0.87 -21.51 -6.04
CA ILE A 15 -1.88 -21.96 -6.99
C ILE A 15 -1.35 -21.76 -8.41
N ASP A 16 -1.05 -22.86 -9.09
CA ASP A 16 -0.57 -22.91 -10.49
C ASP A 16 -1.73 -22.77 -11.51
N ASP A 17 -2.76 -21.97 -11.18
CA ASP A 17 -3.86 -21.71 -12.10
C ASP A 17 -3.56 -20.49 -12.96
N GLY A 18 -3.71 -20.64 -14.27
CA GLY A 18 -3.50 -19.59 -15.28
C GLY A 18 -4.34 -18.32 -15.10
N ALA A 19 -5.24 -18.27 -14.11
CA ALA A 19 -5.92 -17.07 -13.64
C ALA A 19 -5.10 -16.40 -12.53
N LYS A 20 -3.92 -15.88 -12.90
CA LYS A 20 -3.05 -15.14 -11.96
C LYS A 20 -3.83 -14.02 -11.27
N SER A 21 -3.99 -14.12 -9.95
CA SER A 21 -4.50 -13.03 -9.13
C SER A 21 -3.70 -11.75 -9.37
N GLY A 22 -4.35 -10.60 -9.20
CA GLY A 22 -3.81 -9.29 -9.60
C GLY A 22 -2.51 -8.85 -8.91
N ILE A 23 -1.98 -9.63 -7.96
CA ILE A 23 -0.71 -9.35 -7.28
C ILE A 23 0.47 -10.12 -7.91
N ALA A 24 0.22 -11.20 -8.64
CA ALA A 24 1.25 -11.85 -9.42
C ALA A 24 1.71 -10.90 -10.54
N GLY A 25 2.94 -10.39 -10.41
CA GLY A 25 3.51 -9.42 -11.36
C GLY A 25 3.58 -7.98 -10.85
N VAL A 26 3.36 -7.73 -9.55
CA VAL A 26 3.80 -6.46 -8.94
C VAL A 26 5.30 -6.29 -9.18
N GLN A 27 5.71 -5.10 -9.65
CA GLN A 27 7.09 -4.79 -10.03
C GLN A 27 7.76 -3.81 -9.06
N ALA A 28 6.97 -3.06 -8.29
CA ALA A 28 7.45 -2.10 -7.31
C ALA A 28 6.49 -2.00 -6.13
N VAL A 29 7.01 -1.59 -4.98
CA VAL A 29 6.23 -1.32 -3.77
C VAL A 29 6.50 0.10 -3.29
N MET A 30 5.44 0.89 -3.15
CA MET A 30 5.50 2.20 -2.48
C MET A 30 4.69 2.14 -1.19
N CYS A 31 5.24 2.68 -0.11
CA CYS A 31 4.65 2.61 1.20
C CYS A 31 4.64 3.99 1.87
N SER A 32 3.58 4.28 2.60
CA SER A 32 3.56 5.41 3.51
C SER A 32 4.69 5.31 4.56
N PRO A 33 5.43 6.39 4.86
CA PRO A 33 6.51 6.35 5.84
C PRO A 33 6.07 6.26 7.31
N LEU A 34 4.77 6.16 7.57
CA LEU A 34 4.24 5.95 8.91
C LEU A 34 4.50 4.51 9.37
N THR A 35 5.06 4.34 10.58
CA THR A 35 5.53 3.03 11.10
C THR A 35 4.52 1.89 10.90
N ARG A 36 3.23 2.11 11.19
CA ARG A 36 2.18 1.09 11.01
C ARG A 36 2.02 0.62 9.55
N ALA A 37 2.18 1.53 8.59
CA ALA A 37 2.08 1.21 7.17
C ALA A 37 3.33 0.46 6.73
N VAL A 38 4.52 0.89 7.17
CA VAL A 38 5.76 0.18 6.85
C VAL A 38 5.78 -1.22 7.45
N GLN A 39 5.32 -1.39 8.70
CA GLN A 39 5.16 -2.72 9.31
C GLN A 39 4.18 -3.58 8.52
N THR A 40 3.02 -3.03 8.14
CA THR A 40 2.04 -3.75 7.31
C THR A 40 2.64 -4.14 5.97
N CYS A 41 3.45 -3.27 5.36
CA CYS A 41 4.15 -3.53 4.11
C CYS A 41 5.16 -4.66 4.25
N MET A 42 6.11 -4.54 5.19
CA MET A 42 7.19 -5.50 5.37
C MET A 42 6.66 -6.88 5.78
N ILE A 43 5.70 -6.92 6.69
CA ILE A 43 5.11 -8.18 7.17
C ILE A 43 4.16 -8.74 6.11
N GLY A 44 3.19 -7.92 5.69
CA GLY A 44 2.09 -8.36 4.84
C GLY A 44 2.55 -8.69 3.43
N LEU A 45 3.46 -7.92 2.85
CA LEU A 45 4.02 -8.17 1.52
C LEU A 45 5.32 -8.98 1.57
N ARG A 46 5.67 -9.61 2.71
CA ARG A 46 6.86 -10.45 2.83
C ARG A 46 7.04 -11.44 1.67
N PRO A 47 5.99 -12.13 1.17
CA PRO A 47 6.13 -13.06 0.04
C PRO A 47 6.56 -12.40 -1.29
N LEU A 48 6.36 -11.09 -1.45
CA LEU A 48 6.83 -10.29 -2.59
C LEU A 48 8.23 -9.70 -2.37
N LEU A 49 8.59 -9.45 -1.11
CA LEU A 49 9.77 -8.67 -0.74
C LEU A 49 10.99 -9.54 -0.42
N VAL A 50 10.78 -10.76 0.07
CA VAL A 50 11.85 -11.66 0.47
C VAL A 50 11.96 -12.78 -0.56
N ALA A 51 13.20 -13.06 -0.97
CA ALA A 51 13.49 -14.20 -1.84
C ALA A 51 12.90 -15.48 -1.24
N GLY A 52 12.08 -16.19 -2.02
CA GLY A 52 11.71 -17.56 -1.70
C GLY A 52 12.93 -18.48 -1.72
N PRO A 53 12.76 -19.77 -1.40
CA PRO A 53 13.82 -20.76 -1.54
C PRO A 53 14.48 -20.68 -2.92
N ALA A 54 15.79 -20.97 -2.99
CA ALA A 54 16.54 -20.95 -4.23
C ALA A 54 15.81 -21.77 -5.32
N GLY A 55 15.53 -21.15 -6.46
CA GLY A 55 14.78 -21.76 -7.57
C GLY A 55 13.27 -21.44 -7.61
N SER A 56 12.77 -20.58 -6.73
CA SER A 56 11.41 -20.04 -6.85
C SER A 56 11.36 -18.91 -7.91
N ASP A 57 10.45 -19.01 -8.88
CA ASP A 57 10.22 -18.03 -9.96
C ASP A 57 9.49 -16.76 -9.48
N HIS A 58 9.51 -16.47 -8.17
CA HIS A 58 8.78 -15.33 -7.64
C HIS A 58 9.54 -14.02 -7.94
N PRO A 59 8.85 -12.97 -8.43
CA PRO A 59 9.46 -11.65 -8.61
C PRO A 59 9.96 -11.13 -7.26
N GLN A 60 11.24 -10.79 -7.18
CA GLN A 60 11.87 -10.28 -5.97
C GLN A 60 11.91 -8.77 -6.01
N ILE A 61 11.04 -8.11 -5.25
CA ILE A 61 11.09 -6.66 -5.05
C ILE A 61 11.98 -6.40 -3.85
N GLN A 62 13.24 -6.04 -4.11
CA GLN A 62 14.24 -5.89 -3.03
C GLN A 62 14.11 -4.59 -2.23
N MET A 63 13.32 -3.63 -2.72
CA MET A 63 13.27 -2.29 -2.20
C MET A 63 11.84 -1.76 -2.07
N VAL A 64 11.53 -1.18 -0.91
CA VAL A 64 10.28 -0.49 -0.62
C VAL A 64 10.53 1.02 -0.65
N GLU A 65 9.88 1.73 -1.56
CA GLU A 65 9.94 3.19 -1.60
C GLU A 65 9.07 3.80 -0.50
N LEU A 66 9.68 4.56 0.42
CA LEU A 66 8.93 5.31 1.42
C LEU A 66 8.45 6.64 0.84
N ASN A 67 7.16 6.70 0.51
CA ASN A 67 6.57 7.82 -0.21
C ASN A 67 5.60 8.63 0.69
N PRO A 68 5.95 9.89 1.03
CA PRO A 68 5.10 10.76 1.84
C PRO A 68 3.71 10.98 1.27
N ASN A 69 3.54 10.85 -0.06
CA ASN A 69 2.27 11.08 -0.71
C ASN A 69 1.22 10.03 -0.36
N LEU A 70 1.63 8.88 0.19
CA LEU A 70 0.74 7.82 0.68
C LEU A 70 0.33 7.98 2.16
N ARG A 71 0.77 9.03 2.87
CA ARG A 71 0.43 9.22 4.29
C ARG A 71 -1.05 9.50 4.52
N GLU A 72 -1.51 9.19 5.73
CA GLU A 72 -2.90 9.48 6.12
C GLU A 72 -3.21 10.98 6.09
N LYS A 73 -4.46 11.32 5.77
CA LYS A 73 -4.95 12.70 5.86
C LYS A 73 -4.81 13.21 7.30
N ARG A 74 -4.20 14.39 7.46
CA ARG A 74 -4.04 14.99 8.79
C ARG A 74 -5.28 15.74 9.25
N ASN A 75 -6.03 15.13 10.17
CA ASN A 75 -7.20 15.74 10.81
C ASN A 75 -6.80 16.62 12.02
N LEU A 76 -7.70 17.52 12.45
CA LEU A 76 -7.44 18.60 13.43
C LEU A 76 -6.92 18.14 14.81
N MET A 77 -7.01 16.84 15.14
CA MET A 77 -6.48 16.27 16.39
C MET A 77 -5.81 14.90 16.17
N GLY A 78 -5.55 14.52 14.92
CA GLY A 78 -4.99 13.21 14.59
C GLY A 78 -3.47 13.18 14.76
N LYS A 79 -2.98 12.54 15.83
CA LYS A 79 -1.54 12.26 16.00
C LYS A 79 -1.01 11.32 14.92
N ASP A 80 -1.89 10.47 14.40
CA ASP A 80 -1.69 9.37 13.46
C ASP A 80 -1.12 9.71 12.08
N SER A 81 -0.95 10.99 11.77
CA SER A 81 -0.39 11.49 10.50
C SER A 81 0.96 12.22 10.69
N SER A 82 1.48 12.24 11.91
CA SER A 82 2.77 12.87 12.22
C SER A 82 3.90 11.85 12.06
N GLY A 83 4.94 12.23 11.33
CA GLY A 83 6.23 11.55 11.47
C GLY A 83 6.93 11.96 12.77
N LYS A 84 7.81 11.09 13.24
CA LYS A 84 8.75 11.36 14.34
C LYS A 84 10.20 11.41 13.86
N TYR A 85 10.51 10.64 12.82
CA TYR A 85 11.85 10.43 12.31
C TYR A 85 11.90 10.64 10.79
N ILE A 86 13.10 10.92 10.30
CA ILE A 86 13.45 11.12 8.88
C ILE A 86 14.70 10.28 8.57
N GLY A 87 14.96 10.02 7.29
CA GLY A 87 16.17 9.35 6.80
C GLY A 87 16.49 8.08 7.57
N ASP A 88 17.77 7.85 7.85
CA ASP A 88 18.25 6.60 8.47
C ASP A 88 17.63 6.35 9.86
N ARG A 89 17.36 7.42 10.62
CA ARG A 89 16.69 7.30 11.93
C ARG A 89 15.28 6.72 11.81
N LEU A 90 14.58 6.99 10.70
CA LEU A 90 13.28 6.37 10.43
C LEU A 90 13.43 4.86 10.23
N ALA A 91 14.38 4.44 9.40
CA ALA A 91 14.65 3.02 9.15
C ALA A 91 15.09 2.28 10.43
N GLU A 92 15.97 2.88 11.24
CA GLU A 92 16.36 2.35 12.56
C GLU A 92 15.15 2.14 13.47
N ALA A 93 14.29 3.15 13.60
CA ALA A 93 13.11 3.08 14.46
C ALA A 93 12.09 2.03 13.97
N ILE A 94 11.93 1.86 12.66
CA ILE A 94 11.08 0.82 12.09
C ILE A 94 11.64 -0.57 12.44
N ARG A 95 12.95 -0.78 12.26
CA ARG A 95 13.62 -2.05 12.61
C ARG A 95 13.52 -2.36 14.09
N GLU A 96 13.73 -1.37 14.97
CA GLU A 96 13.53 -1.52 16.41
C GLU A 96 12.09 -1.89 16.72
N SER A 97 11.11 -1.19 16.14
CA SER A 97 9.71 -1.50 16.36
C SER A 97 9.31 -2.89 15.87
N LEU A 98 9.90 -3.38 14.78
CA LEU A 98 9.70 -4.76 14.31
C LEU A 98 10.31 -5.79 15.27
N ARG A 99 11.54 -5.56 15.76
CA ARG A 99 12.16 -6.44 16.77
C ARG A 99 11.32 -6.51 18.05
N THR A 100 10.77 -5.38 18.50
CA THR A 100 9.86 -5.37 19.65
C THR A 100 8.57 -6.12 19.35
N LEU A 101 8.00 -5.95 18.16
CA LEU A 101 6.76 -6.63 17.77
C LEU A 101 6.92 -8.16 17.72
N TYR A 102 8.09 -8.63 17.30
CA TYR A 102 8.45 -10.05 17.20
C TYR A 102 9.43 -10.48 18.30
N SER A 103 9.29 -9.96 19.52
CA SER A 103 10.19 -10.34 20.63
C SER A 103 10.20 -11.84 20.90
N ASP A 104 9.08 -12.50 20.63
CA ASP A 104 8.88 -13.93 20.85
C ASP A 104 9.23 -14.79 19.61
N ASP A 105 9.51 -14.16 18.47
CA ASP A 105 9.98 -14.81 17.24
C ASP A 105 11.09 -13.98 16.56
N PRO A 106 12.32 -14.00 17.11
CA PRO A 106 13.43 -13.23 16.55
C PRO A 106 13.80 -13.64 15.12
N ILE A 107 13.50 -14.87 14.70
CA ILE A 107 13.78 -15.36 13.34
C ILE A 107 12.88 -14.62 12.33
N ALA A 108 11.59 -14.45 12.66
CA ALA A 108 10.69 -13.67 11.83
C ALA A 108 11.13 -12.21 11.69
N ALA A 109 11.57 -11.56 12.77
CA ALA A 109 12.14 -10.21 12.71
C ALA A 109 13.40 -10.14 11.84
N GLU A 110 14.30 -11.10 11.99
CA GLU A 110 15.56 -11.14 11.27
C GLU A 110 15.33 -11.31 9.76
N GLY A 111 14.34 -12.11 9.36
CA GLY A 111 13.97 -12.28 7.95
C GLY A 111 13.43 -11.03 7.26
N LEU A 112 13.04 -10.00 8.03
CA LEU A 112 12.55 -8.72 7.51
C LEU A 112 13.63 -7.64 7.42
N LYS A 113 14.81 -7.85 8.03
CA LYS A 113 15.85 -6.81 8.15
C LYS A 113 16.49 -6.43 6.81
N ASP A 114 16.51 -7.39 5.88
CA ASP A 114 17.22 -7.32 4.60
C ASP A 114 16.36 -6.63 3.52
N ILE A 115 15.09 -6.34 3.83
CA ILE A 115 14.25 -5.53 2.97
C ILE A 115 14.80 -4.10 2.97
N GLU A 116 15.23 -3.63 1.80
CA GLU A 116 15.75 -2.27 1.66
C GLU A 116 14.61 -1.26 1.70
N LEU A 117 14.79 -0.19 2.48
CA LEU A 117 13.87 0.95 2.48
C LEU A 117 14.53 2.08 1.71
N ASP A 118 13.92 2.53 0.62
CA ASP A 118 14.36 3.72 -0.09
C ASP A 118 13.86 4.97 0.63
N LEU A 119 14.84 5.72 1.14
CA LEU A 119 14.62 6.87 2.01
C LEU A 119 14.66 8.21 1.27
N ARG A 120 14.84 8.23 -0.07
CA ARG A 120 15.07 9.46 -0.85
C ARG A 120 14.01 10.53 -0.59
N LEU A 121 12.73 10.16 -0.55
CA LEU A 121 11.61 11.09 -0.33
C LEU A 121 11.33 11.44 1.14
N VAL A 122 12.07 10.82 2.07
CA VAL A 122 11.88 10.99 3.52
C VAL A 122 13.17 11.38 4.24
N ARG A 123 14.19 11.83 3.50
CA ARG A 123 15.43 12.39 4.07
C ARG A 123 15.17 13.65 4.87
N ASP A 124 14.24 14.46 4.39
CA ASP A 124 13.79 15.68 5.05
C ASP A 124 12.43 15.48 5.73
N ARG A 125 12.00 16.49 6.49
CA ARG A 125 10.70 16.48 7.16
C ARG A 125 9.57 16.39 6.14
N TRP A 126 8.89 15.25 6.15
CA TRP A 126 7.83 14.90 5.19
C TRP A 126 6.39 15.07 5.71
N TRP A 127 6.23 15.47 6.98
CA TRP A 127 4.92 15.70 7.60
C TRP A 127 4.72 17.17 7.99
N ILE A 128 3.48 17.62 7.87
CA ILE A 128 3.05 18.95 8.32
C ILE A 128 2.64 18.91 9.80
N GLY A 129 2.80 20.02 10.52
CA GLY A 129 2.41 20.13 11.93
C GLY A 129 0.94 20.49 12.17
N GLN A 130 0.25 20.97 11.14
CA GLN A 130 -1.12 21.49 11.21
C GLN A 130 -2.12 20.58 10.47
N LYS A 131 -3.42 20.86 10.58
CA LYS A 131 -4.46 20.15 9.81
C LYS A 131 -4.15 20.29 8.31
N GLU A 132 -4.26 19.19 7.57
CA GLU A 132 -4.16 19.19 6.11
C GLU A 132 -5.48 19.71 5.53
N SER A 133 -5.40 20.71 4.64
CA SER A 133 -6.55 21.17 3.85
C SER A 133 -6.89 20.16 2.77
N ASP A 134 -8.11 20.23 2.24
CA ASP A 134 -8.53 19.36 1.14
C ASP A 134 -7.70 19.63 -0.12
N ASP A 135 -7.38 20.90 -0.42
CA ASP A 135 -6.50 21.27 -1.54
C ASP A 135 -5.08 20.69 -1.40
N ALA A 136 -4.52 20.70 -0.18
CA ALA A 136 -3.21 20.10 0.06
C ALA A 136 -3.23 18.58 -0.11
N LEU A 137 -4.31 17.92 0.31
CA LEU A 137 -4.51 16.49 0.05
C LEU A 137 -4.67 16.20 -1.45
N VAL A 138 -5.41 17.04 -2.18
CA VAL A 138 -5.58 16.93 -3.64
C VAL A 138 -4.23 17.02 -4.34
N GLY A 139 -3.44 18.06 -4.05
CA GLY A 139 -2.12 18.22 -4.65
C GLY A 139 -1.20 17.02 -4.39
N ARG A 140 -1.23 16.49 -3.17
CA ARG A 140 -0.47 15.29 -2.79
C ARG A 140 -0.88 14.04 -3.57
N ILE A 141 -2.17 13.88 -3.85
CA ILE A 141 -2.66 12.76 -4.67
C ILE A 141 -2.31 12.99 -6.14
N GLU A 142 -2.37 14.23 -6.64
CA GLU A 142 -1.93 14.57 -8.00
C GLU A 142 -0.44 14.27 -8.21
N ASP A 143 0.40 14.60 -7.23
CA ASP A 143 1.83 14.25 -7.23
C ASP A 143 2.03 12.74 -7.26
N LEU A 144 1.26 11.97 -6.49
CA LEU A 144 1.28 10.50 -6.55
C LEU A 144 0.85 10.00 -7.93
N MET A 145 -0.26 10.50 -8.49
CA MET A 145 -0.74 10.07 -9.80
C MET A 145 0.24 10.41 -10.92
N ALA A 146 0.97 11.53 -10.83
CA ALA A 146 2.05 11.85 -11.73
C ALA A 146 3.22 10.86 -11.61
N GLN A 147 3.62 10.50 -10.39
CA GLN A 147 4.65 9.47 -10.16
C GLN A 147 4.25 8.12 -10.77
N ILE A 148 2.97 7.73 -10.64
CA ILE A 148 2.45 6.50 -11.24
C ILE A 148 2.50 6.59 -12.78
N ARG A 149 2.01 7.69 -13.36
CA ARG A 149 1.94 7.89 -14.82
C ARG A 149 3.32 7.81 -15.48
N TYR A 150 4.35 8.33 -14.82
CA TYR A 150 5.72 8.38 -15.34
C TYR A 150 6.63 7.28 -14.77
N SER A 151 6.07 6.35 -13.99
CA SER A 151 6.78 5.17 -13.53
C SER A 151 7.11 4.25 -14.71
N PRO A 152 8.28 3.58 -14.73
CA PRO A 152 8.56 2.53 -15.70
C PRO A 152 7.77 1.23 -15.42
N HIS A 153 7.06 1.16 -14.29
CA HIS A 153 6.36 -0.03 -13.83
C HIS A 153 4.89 -0.04 -14.29
N THR A 154 4.42 -1.20 -14.74
CA THR A 154 3.01 -1.42 -15.13
C THR A 154 2.16 -1.94 -13.98
N SER A 155 2.77 -2.41 -12.89
CA SER A 155 2.08 -2.88 -11.69
C SER A 155 2.85 -2.49 -10.43
N ILE A 156 2.19 -1.76 -9.53
CA ILE A 156 2.78 -1.21 -8.30
C ILE A 156 1.84 -1.50 -7.13
N ALA A 157 2.37 -2.01 -6.03
CA ALA A 157 1.60 -2.16 -4.79
C ALA A 157 1.76 -0.91 -3.91
N PHE A 158 0.64 -0.36 -3.44
CA PHE A 158 0.62 0.73 -2.48
C PHE A 158 0.22 0.25 -1.10
N VAL A 159 1.00 0.64 -0.09
CA VAL A 159 0.65 0.41 1.32
C VAL A 159 0.47 1.76 2.00
N GLY A 160 -0.78 2.11 2.28
CA GLY A 160 -1.17 3.41 2.80
C GLY A 160 -2.23 3.30 3.90
N HIS A 161 -3.16 4.25 3.91
CA HIS A 161 -4.17 4.38 4.96
C HIS A 161 -5.55 4.54 4.34
N SER A 162 -6.59 4.12 5.08
CA SER A 162 -7.92 3.96 4.51
C SER A 162 -8.59 5.28 4.16
N HIS A 163 -8.40 6.37 4.91
CA HIS A 163 -8.98 7.67 4.51
C HIS A 163 -8.29 8.24 3.26
N PHE A 164 -6.97 8.09 3.15
CA PHE A 164 -6.24 8.43 1.93
C PHE A 164 -6.79 7.68 0.71
N PHE A 165 -6.89 6.36 0.77
CA PHE A 165 -7.39 5.56 -0.35
C PHE A 165 -8.86 5.86 -0.68
N ARG A 166 -9.71 6.05 0.33
CA ARG A 166 -11.10 6.46 0.10
C ARG A 166 -11.17 7.78 -0.68
N PHE A 167 -10.38 8.78 -0.32
CA PHE A 167 -10.35 10.05 -1.04
C PHE A 167 -9.80 9.89 -2.47
N LEU A 168 -8.77 9.05 -2.66
CA LEU A 168 -8.24 8.71 -3.97
C LEU A 168 -9.33 8.08 -4.86
N PHE A 169 -10.10 7.13 -4.34
CA PHE A 169 -11.20 6.51 -5.08
C PHE A 169 -12.32 7.51 -5.39
N GLN A 170 -12.73 8.33 -4.41
CA GLN A 170 -13.73 9.39 -4.63
C GLN A 170 -13.33 10.37 -5.74
N ARG A 171 -12.02 10.59 -5.94
CA ARG A 171 -11.51 11.51 -6.95
C ARG A 171 -11.33 10.88 -8.33
N TYR A 172 -10.83 9.64 -8.39
CA TYR A 172 -10.36 9.04 -9.64
C TYR A 172 -11.23 7.89 -10.15
N LEU A 173 -12.17 7.35 -9.37
CA LEU A 173 -13.07 6.29 -9.87
C LEU A 173 -13.97 6.83 -10.97
N ALA A 174 -13.86 6.25 -12.18
CA ALA A 174 -14.70 6.63 -13.30
C ALA A 174 -16.16 6.29 -13.01
N ALA A 175 -17.09 7.10 -13.53
CA ALA A 175 -18.52 6.83 -13.39
C ALA A 175 -18.97 5.50 -14.01
N THR A 176 -18.19 4.99 -14.98
CA THR A 176 -18.40 3.71 -15.66
C THR A 176 -17.46 2.61 -15.16
N ALA A 177 -16.81 2.80 -14.01
CA ALA A 177 -15.85 1.83 -13.50
C ALA A 177 -16.57 0.57 -12.99
N ASP A 178 -15.96 -0.59 -13.24
CA ASP A 178 -16.38 -1.84 -12.61
C ASP A 178 -15.93 -1.85 -11.15
N VAL A 179 -16.86 -2.03 -10.20
CA VAL A 179 -16.55 -2.17 -8.77
C VAL A 179 -16.94 -3.57 -8.34
N LEU A 180 -15.96 -4.38 -7.93
CA LEU A 180 -16.14 -5.81 -7.70
C LEU A 180 -15.79 -6.20 -6.25
N ASN A 181 -16.56 -7.13 -5.69
CA ASN A 181 -16.24 -7.86 -4.47
C ASN A 181 -15.08 -8.85 -4.72
N SER A 182 -14.61 -9.50 -3.65
CA SER A 182 -13.51 -10.46 -3.73
C SER A 182 -13.83 -11.73 -4.52
N ASP A 183 -15.10 -12.12 -4.58
CA ASP A 183 -15.58 -13.21 -5.43
C ASP A 183 -15.80 -12.81 -6.91
N GLY A 184 -15.51 -11.55 -7.26
CA GLY A 184 -15.72 -11.01 -8.61
C GLY A 184 -17.15 -10.56 -8.91
N SER A 185 -18.08 -10.67 -7.95
CA SER A 185 -19.44 -10.15 -8.11
C SER A 185 -19.46 -8.61 -8.08
N PRO A 186 -20.41 -7.94 -8.76
CA PRO A 186 -20.57 -6.49 -8.66
C PRO A 186 -20.83 -6.03 -7.23
N ALA A 187 -20.15 -4.95 -6.83
CA ALA A 187 -20.32 -4.25 -5.57
C ALA A 187 -20.98 -2.89 -5.77
N ASP A 188 -21.60 -2.34 -4.72
CA ASP A 188 -22.18 -0.99 -4.77
C ASP A 188 -21.06 0.07 -4.73
N ALA A 189 -20.94 0.84 -5.81
CA ALA A 189 -19.95 1.91 -5.91
C ALA A 189 -20.13 3.00 -4.84
N LYS A 190 -21.36 3.29 -4.41
CA LYS A 190 -21.64 4.28 -3.38
C LYS A 190 -21.11 3.82 -2.01
N ASP A 191 -21.28 2.53 -1.71
CA ASP A 191 -20.75 1.95 -0.48
C ASP A 191 -19.22 1.93 -0.51
N PHE A 192 -18.63 1.48 -1.63
CA PHE A 192 -17.18 1.52 -1.85
C PHE A 192 -16.56 2.90 -1.67
N LEU A 193 -17.24 3.94 -2.15
CA LEU A 193 -16.77 5.33 -2.04
C LEU A 193 -17.01 5.96 -0.67
N SER A 194 -17.94 5.47 0.13
CA SER A 194 -18.28 6.04 1.45
C SER A 194 -17.57 5.35 2.60
N GLN A 195 -17.31 4.05 2.48
CA GLN A 195 -16.69 3.22 3.51
C GLN A 195 -15.16 3.16 3.37
N LYS A 196 -14.50 2.67 4.43
CA LYS A 196 -13.06 2.44 4.49
C LYS A 196 -12.78 0.97 4.20
N LEU A 197 -11.59 0.70 3.69
CA LEU A 197 -11.06 -0.66 3.70
C LEU A 197 -10.81 -1.12 5.14
N SER A 198 -11.14 -2.37 5.43
CA SER A 198 -10.75 -3.01 6.69
C SER A 198 -9.22 -3.05 6.82
N ASN A 199 -8.72 -3.07 8.05
CA ASN A 199 -7.27 -3.02 8.27
C ASN A 199 -6.58 -4.25 7.68
N GLY A 200 -5.55 -4.01 6.86
CA GLY A 200 -4.87 -5.07 6.09
C GLY A 200 -5.65 -5.53 4.87
N GLY A 201 -6.78 -4.89 4.55
CA GLY A 201 -7.51 -5.07 3.31
C GLY A 201 -6.73 -4.57 2.11
N ALA A 202 -6.98 -5.19 0.96
CA ALA A 202 -6.32 -4.93 -0.31
C ALA A 202 -7.36 -4.76 -1.43
N VAL A 203 -7.04 -3.90 -2.38
CA VAL A 203 -7.86 -3.63 -3.57
C VAL A 203 -6.95 -3.59 -4.77
N ARG A 204 -7.32 -4.35 -5.81
CA ARG A 204 -6.72 -4.21 -7.14
C ARG A 204 -7.40 -3.06 -7.85
N CYS A 205 -6.62 -2.18 -8.45
CA CYS A 205 -7.13 -1.08 -9.27
C CYS A 205 -6.54 -1.16 -10.67
N GLN A 206 -7.36 -0.88 -11.69
CA GLN A 206 -6.90 -0.63 -13.04
C GLN A 206 -6.93 0.87 -13.32
N LEU A 207 -5.79 1.43 -13.70
CA LEU A 207 -5.61 2.83 -14.03
C LEU A 207 -5.54 3.02 -15.54
N ASN A 208 -6.19 4.07 -16.03
CA ASN A 208 -6.11 4.55 -17.41
C ASN A 208 -5.53 5.97 -17.44
N PHE A 209 -4.50 6.17 -18.26
CA PHE A 209 -3.81 7.44 -18.48
C PHE A 209 -3.92 7.96 -19.92
N ASP A 210 -4.71 7.31 -20.78
CA ASP A 210 -4.85 7.66 -22.20
C ASP A 210 -5.67 8.96 -22.42
N GLY A 211 -6.45 9.37 -21.41
CA GLY A 211 -7.23 10.62 -21.43
C GLY A 211 -6.48 11.85 -20.92
N GLU A 212 -7.17 12.99 -20.92
CA GLU A 212 -6.65 14.24 -20.32
C GLU A 212 -6.39 14.07 -18.82
N ALA A 213 -7.29 13.37 -18.12
CA ALA A 213 -7.19 13.05 -16.71
C ALA A 213 -7.00 11.55 -16.51
N ALA A 214 -6.21 11.19 -15.49
CA ALA A 214 -6.12 9.81 -15.04
C ALA A 214 -7.47 9.34 -14.50
N SER A 215 -7.76 8.05 -14.61
CA SER A 215 -8.99 7.46 -14.07
C SER A 215 -8.77 6.02 -13.63
N ILE A 216 -9.52 5.59 -12.62
CA ILE A 216 -9.63 4.20 -12.20
C ILE A 216 -10.83 3.61 -12.92
N THR A 217 -10.60 2.65 -13.82
CA THR A 217 -11.62 2.04 -14.66
C THR A 217 -12.17 0.74 -14.07
N SER A 218 -11.46 0.14 -13.12
CA SER A 218 -11.93 -1.05 -12.42
C SER A 218 -11.30 -1.15 -11.03
N THR A 219 -12.06 -1.64 -10.07
CA THR A 219 -11.61 -2.01 -8.73
C THR A 219 -12.12 -3.40 -8.37
N GLN A 220 -11.29 -4.16 -7.65
CA GLN A 220 -11.68 -5.46 -7.10
C GLN A 220 -11.11 -5.61 -5.69
N LEU A 221 -11.97 -5.83 -4.70
CA LEU A 221 -11.53 -6.22 -3.36
C LEU A 221 -10.73 -7.54 -3.48
N LEU A 222 -9.63 -7.67 -2.75
CA LEU A 222 -8.82 -8.90 -2.77
C LEU A 222 -8.96 -9.65 -1.45
N PHE A 223 -8.81 -10.97 -1.48
CA PHE A 223 -8.85 -11.82 -0.28
C PHE A 223 -10.15 -11.65 0.52
N ASP A 224 -10.07 -11.69 1.84
CA ASP A 224 -11.18 -11.44 2.76
C ASP A 224 -11.37 -9.94 3.07
N THR A 225 -11.03 -9.06 2.13
CA THR A 225 -11.18 -7.61 2.34
C THR A 225 -12.65 -7.25 2.44
N SER A 226 -12.98 -6.43 3.43
CA SER A 226 -14.32 -5.91 3.65
C SER A 226 -14.29 -4.38 3.75
N LEU A 227 -15.44 -3.79 3.46
CA LEU A 227 -15.68 -2.37 3.68
C LEU A 227 -16.25 -2.17 5.10
N VAL A 228 -15.77 -1.12 5.79
CA VAL A 228 -16.14 -0.78 7.17
C VAL A 228 -16.37 0.72 7.31
N ASP A 229 -17.28 1.10 8.19
CA ASP A 229 -17.61 2.52 8.47
C ASP A 229 -16.45 3.29 9.12
#